data_AF-A0A7C3YND2-F1
#
_entry.id   AF-A0A7C3YND2-F1
#
_cell.length_a   1.000
_cell.length_b   1.000
_cell.length_c   1.000
_cell.angle_alpha   90.00
_cell.angle_beta   90.00
_cell.angle_gamma   90.00
#
_symmetry.space_group_name_H-M   'P 1'
#
loop_
_entity.id
_entity.type
_entity.pdbx_description
1 polymer ?
#
loop_
_entity_poly.entity_id
_entity_poly.type
_entity_poly.pdbx_seq_one_letter_code
_entity_poly.pdbx_strand_id
1 'polypeptide(L)'
;MEGAGQGDTARGVRYPDLDAEVWPDTLPDGLAGVLERAYGHFASSLDYLTRFADLPPRGCCLVGTPPRQALVFALQGRTVRVLNEAFTIPPDDARRACLALLRAFPRAARVRLEVRFPAADLGLPLRPLAPTYTMVVPLGEGVEAYETRLGRRTRHNLRYYERRLRRAAGEVSVATVPAGPAAQALVPTLVEWKLARFRARGRTTYWERRPDLVDAL
;
A
#
# COMPACT_ATOMS: atom_id res chain seq x y z
N MET A 1 -16.60 45.14 -1.04
CA MET A 1 -16.43 44.55 0.31
C MET A 1 -16.83 43.09 0.21
N GLU A 2 -16.12 42.24 -0.54
CA GLU A 2 -14.72 41.83 -0.33
C GLU A 2 -14.43 41.47 1.13
N GLY A 3 -14.48 40.17 1.35
CA GLY A 3 -14.08 39.46 2.56
C GLY A 3 -13.95 37.98 2.21
N ALA A 4 -13.28 37.67 1.09
CA ALA A 4 -12.88 36.31 0.77
C ALA A 4 -11.77 35.93 1.76
N GLY A 5 -12.13 35.13 2.76
CA GLY A 5 -11.17 34.52 3.67
C GLY A 5 -10.14 33.74 2.85
N GLN A 6 -8.93 34.29 2.78
CA GLN A 6 -7.75 33.61 2.27
C GLN A 6 -7.58 32.33 3.08
N GLY A 7 -7.85 31.18 2.46
CA GLY A 7 -7.71 29.87 3.07
C GLY A 7 -6.28 29.71 3.59
N ASP A 8 -6.15 29.56 4.90
CA ASP A 8 -4.90 29.19 5.54
C ASP A 8 -4.47 27.85 4.95
N THR A 9 -3.42 27.88 4.13
CA THR A 9 -2.84 26.69 3.51
C THR A 9 -2.26 25.88 4.65
N ALA A 10 -3.01 24.88 5.15
CA ALA A 10 -2.66 24.09 6.31
C ALA A 10 -1.19 23.66 6.25
N ARG A 11 -0.34 24.23 7.12
CA ARG A 11 1.11 24.01 7.10
C ARG A 11 1.49 22.79 7.95
N GLY A 12 2.51 22.06 7.50
CA GLY A 12 3.14 21.01 8.30
C GLY A 12 3.79 21.57 9.57
N VAL A 13 3.70 20.80 10.66
CA VAL A 13 4.39 21.05 11.93
C VAL A 13 5.75 20.36 11.90
N ARG A 14 6.83 21.11 12.12
CA ARG A 14 8.19 20.58 12.12
C ARG A 14 8.64 20.19 13.52
N TYR A 15 9.34 19.06 13.61
CA TYR A 15 10.01 18.55 14.79
C TYR A 15 11.51 18.38 14.47
N PRO A 16 12.31 19.45 14.58
CA PRO A 16 13.72 19.42 14.17
C PRO A 16 14.54 18.38 14.93
N ASP A 17 14.25 18.15 16.21
CA ASP A 17 14.94 17.15 17.03
C ASP A 17 14.64 15.70 16.61
N LEU A 18 13.62 15.51 15.76
CA LEU A 18 13.21 14.23 15.22
C LEU A 18 13.38 14.15 13.70
N ASP A 19 14.04 15.14 13.07
CA ASP A 19 14.15 15.25 11.60
C ASP A 19 12.82 14.97 10.88
N ALA A 20 11.72 15.46 11.45
CA ALA A 20 10.37 15.10 11.03
C ALA A 20 9.47 16.32 10.79
N GLU A 21 8.51 16.15 9.89
CA GLU A 21 7.50 17.14 9.54
C GLU A 21 6.15 16.44 9.40
N VAL A 22 5.19 16.81 10.24
CA VAL A 22 3.86 16.19 10.27
C VAL A 22 2.83 17.15 9.70
N TRP A 23 2.10 16.68 8.71
CA TRP A 23 0.92 17.34 8.14
C TRP A 23 -0.30 16.66 8.74
N PRO A 24 -0.92 17.24 9.78
CA PRO A 24 -1.87 16.52 10.61
C PRO A 24 -3.20 16.24 9.91
N ASP A 25 -3.62 17.14 9.03
CA ASP A 25 -5.00 17.21 8.52
C ASP A 25 -5.08 17.39 7.01
N THR A 26 -3.93 17.32 6.32
CA THR A 26 -3.82 17.45 4.88
C THR A 26 -2.65 16.63 4.36
N LEU A 27 -2.66 16.37 3.06
CA LEU A 27 -1.54 15.78 2.34
C LEU A 27 -0.86 16.90 1.53
N PRO A 28 0.45 17.12 1.68
CA PRO A 28 1.15 18.15 0.93
C PRO A 28 1.20 17.83 -0.56
N ASP A 29 1.22 18.88 -1.38
CA ASP A 29 1.42 18.76 -2.82
C ASP A 29 2.70 17.99 -3.15
N GLY A 30 2.64 17.12 -4.15
CA GLY A 30 3.79 16.31 -4.57
C GLY A 30 4.10 15.09 -3.68
N LEU A 31 3.31 14.82 -2.62
CA LEU A 31 3.47 13.63 -1.78
C LEU A 31 3.50 12.32 -2.58
N ALA A 32 2.66 12.21 -3.62
CA ALA A 32 2.65 11.04 -4.50
C ALA A 32 4.03 10.75 -5.11
N GLY A 33 4.74 11.79 -5.58
CA GLY A 33 6.09 11.64 -6.11
C GLY A 33 7.13 11.30 -5.04
N VAL A 34 6.92 11.73 -3.78
CA VAL A 34 7.78 11.31 -2.66
C VAL A 34 7.59 9.84 -2.35
N LEU A 35 6.35 9.35 -2.26
CA LEU A 35 6.03 7.94 -2.04
C LEU A 35 6.59 7.04 -3.14
N GLU A 36 6.46 7.46 -4.40
CA GLU A 36 7.00 6.73 -5.54
C GLU A 36 8.52 6.59 -5.45
N ARG A 37 9.24 7.67 -5.17
CA ARG A 37 10.71 7.62 -5.01
C ARG A 37 11.17 6.85 -3.77
N ALA A 38 10.42 6.95 -2.67
CA ALA A 38 10.79 6.30 -1.41
C ALA A 38 10.58 4.78 -1.47
N TYR A 39 9.49 4.34 -2.12
CA TYR A 39 9.04 2.94 -2.02
C TYR A 39 8.88 2.22 -3.35
N GLY A 40 8.50 2.91 -4.43
CA GLY A 40 8.22 2.31 -5.74
C GLY A 40 7.23 1.14 -5.66
N HIS A 41 6.29 1.16 -4.72
CA HIS A 41 5.42 0.03 -4.40
C HIS A 41 3.94 0.44 -4.38
N PHE A 42 3.11 -0.28 -5.12
CA PHE A 42 1.67 0.01 -5.28
C PHE A 42 0.92 0.15 -3.95
N ALA A 43 1.14 -0.77 -3.00
CA ALA A 43 0.48 -0.76 -1.68
C ALA A 43 0.90 0.41 -0.75
N SER A 44 1.85 1.23 -1.19
CA SER A 44 2.25 2.47 -0.53
C SER A 44 2.11 3.70 -1.43
N SER A 45 1.44 3.57 -2.58
CA SER A 45 1.11 4.69 -3.46
C SER A 45 -0.08 5.49 -2.90
N LEU A 46 -0.08 6.81 -3.13
CA LEU A 46 -1.17 7.65 -2.63
C LEU A 46 -2.54 7.24 -3.22
N ASP A 47 -2.55 6.83 -4.48
CA ASP A 47 -3.77 6.36 -5.16
C ASP A 47 -4.35 5.13 -4.46
N TYR A 48 -3.50 4.13 -4.18
CA TYR A 48 -3.93 2.94 -3.47
C TYR A 48 -4.47 3.26 -2.08
N LEU A 49 -3.74 4.08 -1.32
CA LEU A 49 -4.11 4.44 0.05
C LEU A 49 -5.39 5.27 0.11
N THR A 50 -5.71 6.04 -0.93
CA THR A 50 -6.94 6.83 -0.99
C THR A 50 -8.15 5.97 -1.37
N ARG A 51 -7.98 5.00 -2.28
CA ARG A 51 -9.10 4.22 -2.85
C ARG A 51 -9.40 2.92 -2.08
N PHE A 52 -8.35 2.25 -1.61
CA PHE A 52 -8.46 0.86 -1.14
C PHE A 52 -8.14 0.67 0.33
N ALA A 53 -7.56 1.67 1.01
CA ALA A 53 -7.39 1.59 2.46
C ALA A 53 -8.76 1.53 3.16
N ASP A 54 -8.82 0.81 4.27
CA ASP A 54 -10.03 0.69 5.09
C ASP A 54 -10.33 1.97 5.89
N LEU A 55 -9.36 2.89 5.96
CA LEU A 55 -9.52 4.23 6.52
C LEU A 55 -9.00 5.27 5.52
N PRO A 56 -9.72 6.38 5.30
CA PRO A 56 -9.23 7.45 4.44
C PRO A 56 -7.97 8.09 5.03
N PRO A 57 -6.97 8.45 4.22
CA PRO A 57 -5.83 9.23 4.66
C PRO A 57 -6.26 10.53 5.35
N ARG A 58 -5.72 10.77 6.55
CA ARG A 58 -5.92 12.02 7.29
C ARG A 58 -4.77 13.00 7.06
N GLY A 59 -3.54 12.49 7.01
CA GLY A 59 -2.35 13.31 6.93
C GLY A 59 -1.11 12.48 6.62
N CYS A 60 0.06 13.11 6.65
CA CYS A 60 1.33 12.41 6.47
C CYS A 60 2.43 12.90 7.40
N CYS A 61 3.38 12.01 7.72
CA CYS A 61 4.64 12.33 8.39
C CYS A 61 5.78 12.13 7.39
N LEU A 62 6.55 13.17 7.14
CA LEU A 62 7.82 13.10 6.43
C LEU A 62 8.93 12.98 7.46
N VAL A 63 9.85 12.02 7.30
CA VAL A 63 10.93 11.78 8.27
C VAL A 63 12.25 11.46 7.57
N GLY A 64 13.34 11.81 8.25
CA GLY A 64 14.70 11.45 7.87
C GLY A 64 15.34 12.43 6.90
N THR A 65 16.56 12.08 6.48
CA THR A 65 17.30 12.83 5.47
C THR A 65 16.93 12.37 4.06
N PRO A 66 17.10 13.20 3.01
CA PRO A 66 16.84 12.79 1.64
C PRO A 66 17.52 11.47 1.25
N PRO A 67 16.80 10.52 0.59
CA PRO A 67 15.38 10.58 0.28
C PRO A 67 14.52 10.41 1.55
N ARG A 68 13.68 11.41 1.84
CA ARG A 68 12.78 11.40 2.99
C ARG A 68 11.80 10.23 2.87
N GLN A 69 11.52 9.59 4.00
CA GLN A 69 10.45 8.62 4.10
C GLN A 69 9.12 9.35 4.27
N ALA A 70 8.07 8.87 3.63
CA ALA A 70 6.73 9.46 3.71
C ALA A 70 5.74 8.44 4.28
N LEU A 71 5.14 8.75 5.42
CA LEU A 71 4.21 7.88 6.13
C LEU A 71 2.83 8.53 6.13
N VAL A 72 1.93 8.00 5.31
CA VAL A 72 0.53 8.41 5.28
C VAL A 72 -0.18 7.73 6.45
N PHE A 73 -1.01 8.48 7.16
CA PHE A 73 -1.72 7.94 8.33
C PHE A 73 -3.19 8.34 8.36
N ALA A 74 -3.96 7.59 9.14
CA ALA A 74 -5.32 7.92 9.56
C ALA A 74 -5.42 7.92 11.10
N LEU A 75 -6.46 8.56 11.63
CA LEU A 75 -6.81 8.48 13.04
C LEU A 75 -7.94 7.49 13.26
N GLN A 76 -7.77 6.58 14.21
CA GLN A 76 -8.79 5.62 14.62
C GLN A 76 -8.91 5.64 16.16
N GLY A 77 -9.85 6.44 16.67
CA GLY A 77 -9.99 6.69 18.11
C GLY A 77 -8.70 7.27 18.68
N ARG A 78 -8.08 6.57 19.64
CA ARG A 78 -6.79 6.96 20.25
C ARG A 78 -5.57 6.34 19.56
N THR A 79 -5.68 5.92 18.31
CA THR A 79 -4.58 5.30 17.55
C THR A 79 -4.29 6.10 16.29
N VAL A 80 -3.02 6.47 16.09
CA VAL A 80 -2.54 6.91 14.77
C VAL A 80 -2.16 5.65 14.01
N ARG A 81 -2.80 5.37 12.88
CA ARG A 81 -2.48 4.21 12.05
C ARG A 81 -1.76 4.66 10.80
N VAL A 82 -0.52 4.21 10.63
CA VAL A 82 0.20 4.34 9.36
C VAL A 82 -0.46 3.39 8.36
N LEU A 83 -0.81 3.92 7.19
CA LEU A 83 -1.54 3.22 6.15
C LEU A 83 -0.62 2.57 5.12
N ASN A 84 0.65 2.99 5.05
CA ASN A 84 1.64 2.37 4.17
C ASN A 84 1.76 0.87 4.47
N GLU A 85 1.68 0.06 3.42
CA GLU A 85 1.87 -1.39 3.48
C GLU A 85 3.04 -1.80 2.59
N ALA A 86 3.70 -2.90 2.97
CA ALA A 86 4.76 -3.53 2.18
C ALA A 86 5.90 -2.57 1.75
N PHE A 87 6.25 -1.61 2.60
CA PHE A 87 7.34 -0.67 2.39
C PHE A 87 8.54 -0.95 3.31
N THR A 88 9.66 -0.31 3.03
CA THR A 88 10.89 -0.40 3.82
C THR A 88 11.19 0.96 4.43
N ILE A 89 11.52 0.98 5.72
CA ILE A 89 11.91 2.18 6.47
C ILE A 89 13.00 1.78 7.46
N PRO A 90 14.08 2.58 7.62
CA PRO A 90 15.08 2.33 8.66
C PRO A 90 14.47 2.38 10.07
N PRO A 91 14.96 1.57 11.03
CA PRO A 91 14.44 1.57 12.40
C PRO A 91 14.46 2.96 13.07
N ASP A 92 15.52 3.74 12.86
CA ASP A 92 15.64 5.09 13.41
C ASP A 92 14.61 6.07 12.82
N ASP A 93 14.32 5.97 11.51
CA ASP A 93 13.29 6.78 10.87
C ASP A 93 11.89 6.39 11.36
N ALA A 94 11.63 5.10 11.51
CA ALA A 94 10.39 4.59 12.07
C ALA A 94 10.18 5.09 13.51
N ARG A 95 11.23 5.03 14.33
CA ARG A 95 11.24 5.55 15.71
C ARG A 95 10.96 7.05 15.72
N ARG A 96 11.67 7.85 14.91
CA ARG A 96 11.48 9.30 14.79
C ARG A 96 10.05 9.64 14.38
N ALA A 97 9.50 8.92 13.40
CA ALA A 97 8.12 9.11 12.96
C ALA A 97 7.10 8.77 14.06
N CYS A 98 7.27 7.66 14.78
CA CYS A 98 6.37 7.31 15.88
C CYS A 98 6.35 8.40 16.96
N LEU A 99 7.52 8.94 17.33
CA LEU A 99 7.63 10.03 18.30
C LEU A 99 6.99 11.32 17.78
N ALA A 100 7.23 11.68 16.51
CA ALA A 100 6.67 12.88 15.90
C ALA A 100 5.13 12.81 15.82
N LEU A 101 4.58 11.65 15.47
CA LEU A 101 3.14 11.41 15.43
C LEU A 101 2.50 11.48 16.82
N LEU A 102 3.14 10.92 17.86
CA LEU A 102 2.63 11.03 19.24
C LEU A 102 2.67 12.47 19.76
N ARG A 103 3.68 13.26 19.39
CA ARG A 103 3.74 14.70 19.71
C ARG A 103 2.67 15.50 18.95
N ALA A 104 2.46 15.20 17.68
CA ALA A 104 1.44 15.86 16.85
C ALA A 104 0.01 15.53 17.31
N PHE A 105 -0.20 14.36 17.92
CA PHE A 105 -1.50 13.92 18.42
C PHE A 105 -1.43 13.56 19.92
N PRO A 106 -1.42 14.55 20.83
CA PRO A 106 -1.27 14.30 22.28
C PRO A 106 -2.36 13.41 22.90
N ARG A 107 -3.51 13.27 22.22
CA ARG A 107 -4.61 12.38 22.64
C ARG A 107 -4.45 10.94 22.14
N ALA A 108 -3.54 10.69 21.20
CA ALA A 108 -3.22 9.35 20.75
C ALA A 108 -2.48 8.59 21.87
N ALA A 109 -2.91 7.36 22.12
CA ALA A 109 -2.26 6.46 23.08
C ALA A 109 -1.18 5.59 22.41
N ARG A 110 -1.21 5.46 21.07
CA ARG A 110 -0.32 4.57 20.32
C ARG A 110 -0.26 4.91 18.83
N VAL A 111 0.82 4.46 18.20
CA VAL A 111 0.98 4.42 16.75
C VAL A 111 0.95 2.95 16.31
N ARG A 112 0.17 2.63 15.28
CA ARG A 112 0.22 1.33 14.60
C ARG A 112 1.03 1.49 13.33
N LEU A 113 2.10 0.71 13.22
CA LEU A 113 3.07 0.74 12.13
C LEU A 113 3.43 -0.71 11.75
N GLU A 114 3.46 -0.99 10.45
CA GLU A 114 4.04 -2.24 9.93
C GLU A 114 5.51 -2.01 9.58
N VAL A 115 6.37 -2.94 9.98
CA VAL A 115 7.82 -2.87 9.79
C VAL A 115 8.36 -4.19 9.24
N ARG A 116 9.44 -4.12 8.45
CA ARG A 116 10.14 -5.28 7.88
C ARG A 116 11.39 -5.70 8.65
N PHE A 117 11.64 -5.06 9.79
CA PHE A 117 12.74 -5.36 10.71
C PHE A 117 12.18 -5.84 12.06
N PRO A 118 12.99 -6.49 12.91
CA PRO A 118 12.57 -6.89 14.25
C PRO A 118 11.99 -5.71 15.05
N ALA A 119 10.76 -5.84 15.56
CA ALA A 119 10.08 -4.73 16.23
C ALA A 119 10.88 -4.14 17.42
N ALA A 120 11.72 -4.94 18.08
CA ALA A 120 12.60 -4.50 19.16
C ALA A 120 13.58 -3.39 18.74
N ASP A 121 13.97 -3.34 17.46
CA ASP A 121 14.89 -2.35 16.93
C ASP A 121 14.29 -0.93 16.91
N LEU A 122 12.97 -0.79 17.11
CA LEU A 122 12.34 0.53 17.32
C LEU A 122 12.83 1.21 18.60
N GLY A 123 13.27 0.47 19.62
CA GLY A 123 13.68 1.04 20.91
C GLY A 123 12.57 1.83 21.61
N LEU A 124 11.30 1.45 21.42
CA LEU A 124 10.12 2.06 22.02
C LEU A 124 9.26 1.00 22.74
N PRO A 125 8.46 1.38 23.75
CA PRO A 125 7.44 0.48 24.31
C PRO A 125 6.50 -0.01 23.21
N LEU A 126 6.41 -1.34 23.04
CA LEU A 126 5.73 -1.95 21.91
C LEU A 126 4.79 -3.08 22.33
N ARG A 127 3.81 -3.34 21.46
CA ARG A 127 2.97 -4.55 21.48
C ARG A 127 3.00 -5.13 20.07
N PRO A 128 3.70 -6.25 19.84
CA PRO A 128 3.71 -6.88 18.52
C PRO A 128 2.30 -7.41 18.21
N LEU A 129 1.86 -7.21 16.97
CA LEU A 129 0.69 -7.88 16.41
C LEU A 129 1.16 -9.07 15.58
N ALA A 130 0.22 -9.92 15.15
CA ALA A 130 0.54 -11.11 14.39
C ALA A 130 1.44 -10.77 13.18
N PRO A 131 2.57 -11.48 12.98
CA PRO A 131 3.46 -11.22 11.86
C PRO A 131 2.74 -11.54 10.55
N THR A 132 2.93 -10.68 9.55
CA THR A 132 2.56 -10.94 8.17
C THR A 132 3.81 -11.35 7.39
N TYR A 133 3.68 -12.38 6.56
CA TYR A 133 4.80 -12.88 5.75
C TYR A 133 4.57 -12.47 4.30
N THR A 134 5.49 -11.71 3.73
CA THR A 134 5.52 -11.41 2.30
C THR A 134 6.41 -12.43 1.60
N MET A 135 5.86 -13.15 0.61
CA MET A 135 6.65 -14.02 -0.25
C MET A 135 7.26 -13.19 -1.38
N VAL A 136 8.57 -12.98 -1.32
CA VAL A 136 9.31 -12.29 -2.38
C VAL A 136 9.90 -13.34 -3.31
N VAL A 137 9.47 -13.31 -4.58
CA VAL A 137 10.03 -14.17 -5.63
C VAL A 137 10.96 -13.31 -6.49
N PRO A 138 12.28 -13.40 -6.29
CA PRO A 138 13.22 -12.65 -7.11
C PRO A 138 13.15 -13.13 -8.56
N LEU A 139 12.87 -12.20 -9.47
CA LEU A 139 12.91 -12.48 -10.90
C LEU A 139 14.39 -12.52 -11.35
N GLY A 140 14.75 -13.49 -12.19
CA GLY A 140 16.05 -13.49 -12.84
C GLY A 140 16.08 -12.52 -14.02
N GLU A 141 17.22 -12.39 -14.68
CA GLU A 141 17.40 -11.55 -15.88
C GLU A 141 16.61 -12.06 -17.11
N GLY A 142 15.92 -13.19 -16.97
CA GLY A 142 15.08 -13.76 -18.01
C GLY A 142 14.31 -14.99 -17.55
N VAL A 143 13.46 -15.50 -18.45
CA VAL A 143 12.60 -16.66 -18.19
C VAL A 143 13.42 -17.91 -17.84
N GLU A 144 14.48 -18.19 -18.59
CA GLU A 144 15.34 -19.35 -18.35
C GLU A 144 16.05 -19.30 -17.00
N ALA A 145 16.58 -18.12 -16.64
CA ALA A 145 17.20 -17.88 -15.34
C ALA A 145 16.20 -18.08 -14.19
N TYR A 146 14.96 -17.61 -14.38
CA TYR A 146 13.89 -17.84 -13.43
C TYR A 146 13.54 -19.33 -13.31
N GLU A 147 13.33 -20.04 -14.42
CA GLU A 147 13.00 -21.47 -14.42
C GLU A 147 14.08 -22.34 -13.77
N THR A 148 15.36 -22.03 -14.01
CA THR A 148 16.49 -22.78 -13.45
C THR A 148 16.54 -22.67 -11.93
N ARG A 149 16.11 -21.54 -11.36
CA ARG A 149 15.99 -21.34 -9.91
C ARG A 149 14.83 -22.12 -9.29
N LEU A 150 13.84 -22.51 -10.10
CA LEU A 150 12.71 -23.29 -9.59
C LEU A 150 13.14 -24.73 -9.31
N GLY A 151 12.83 -25.21 -8.10
CA GLY A 151 13.01 -26.61 -7.73
C GLY A 151 12.29 -27.56 -8.69
N ARG A 152 12.81 -28.79 -8.82
CA ARG A 152 12.29 -29.82 -9.74
C ARG A 152 10.78 -30.02 -9.63
N ARG A 153 10.25 -30.05 -8.39
CA ARG A 153 8.81 -30.22 -8.13
C ARG A 153 7.98 -29.03 -8.62
N THR A 154 8.46 -27.80 -8.42
CA THR A 154 7.78 -26.58 -8.88
C THR A 154 7.73 -26.55 -10.40
N ARG A 155 8.85 -26.83 -11.08
CA ARG A 155 8.89 -26.93 -12.55
C ARG A 155 7.91 -27.97 -13.08
N HIS A 156 7.88 -29.16 -12.47
CA HIS A 156 6.92 -30.20 -12.84
C HIS A 156 5.47 -29.73 -12.68
N ASN A 157 5.14 -29.10 -11.55
CA ASN A 157 3.79 -28.60 -11.29
C ASN A 157 3.35 -27.53 -12.30
N LEU A 158 4.24 -26.57 -12.62
CA LEU A 158 3.94 -25.54 -13.62
C LEU A 158 3.62 -26.16 -14.97
N ARG A 159 4.47 -27.08 -15.47
CA ARG A 159 4.23 -27.80 -16.73
C ARG A 159 2.94 -28.63 -16.69
N TYR A 160 2.64 -29.27 -15.56
CA TYR A 160 1.40 -30.02 -15.38
C TYR A 160 0.16 -29.11 -15.51
N TYR A 161 0.15 -27.97 -14.81
CA TYR A 161 -0.97 -27.03 -14.84
C TYR A 161 -1.13 -26.34 -16.19
N GLU A 162 -0.03 -25.96 -16.84
CA GLU A 162 -0.05 -25.41 -18.21
C GLU A 162 -0.67 -26.41 -19.20
N ARG A 163 -0.22 -27.67 -19.18
CA ARG A 163 -0.80 -28.74 -20.02
C ARG A 163 -2.26 -29.01 -19.71
N ARG A 164 -2.64 -28.92 -18.43
CA ARG A 164 -4.04 -29.08 -18.01
C ARG A 164 -4.91 -27.94 -18.52
N LEU A 165 -4.40 -26.71 -18.47
CA LEU A 165 -5.08 -25.52 -18.96
C LEU A 165 -5.31 -25.58 -20.47
N ARG A 166 -4.27 -25.90 -21.25
CA ARG A 166 -4.39 -26.07 -22.71
C ARG A 166 -5.38 -27.17 -23.12
N ARG A 167 -5.42 -28.27 -22.36
CA ARG A 167 -6.41 -29.34 -22.61
C ARG A 167 -7.85 -28.91 -22.34
N ALA A 168 -8.07 -28.03 -21.37
CA ALA A 168 -9.41 -27.59 -20.97
C ALA A 168 -9.94 -26.41 -21.80
N ALA A 169 -9.05 -25.52 -22.25
CA ALA A 169 -9.42 -24.25 -22.88
C ALA A 169 -8.86 -24.06 -24.31
N GLY A 170 -8.07 -25.00 -24.83
CA GLY A 170 -7.43 -24.89 -26.14
C GLY A 170 -6.23 -23.94 -26.11
N GLU A 171 -6.21 -22.97 -27.02
CA GLU A 171 -5.16 -21.96 -27.08
C GLU A 171 -5.34 -20.93 -25.97
N VAL A 172 -4.27 -20.69 -25.20
CA VAL A 172 -4.26 -19.73 -24.11
C VAL A 172 -3.06 -18.82 -24.26
N SER A 173 -3.31 -17.52 -24.24
CA SER A 173 -2.29 -16.47 -24.25
C SER A 173 -2.38 -15.64 -22.96
N VAL A 174 -1.27 -15.00 -22.62
CA VAL A 174 -1.17 -14.05 -21.51
C VAL A 174 -0.63 -12.76 -22.09
N ALA A 175 -1.27 -11.63 -21.76
CA ALA A 175 -0.84 -10.31 -22.18
C ALA A 175 -0.86 -9.36 -20.98
N THR A 176 0.11 -8.44 -20.96
CA THR A 176 0.10 -7.28 -20.05
C THR A 176 -0.53 -6.12 -20.79
N VAL A 177 -1.67 -5.63 -20.32
CA VAL A 177 -2.35 -4.47 -20.90
C VAL A 177 -2.03 -3.26 -20.03
N PRO A 178 -1.35 -2.22 -20.55
CA PRO A 178 -1.07 -1.01 -19.78
C PRO A 178 -2.38 -0.28 -19.44
N ALA A 179 -2.33 0.52 -18.38
CA ALA A 179 -3.45 1.38 -18.00
C ALA A 179 -3.87 2.28 -19.19
N GLY A 180 -5.17 2.42 -19.41
CA GLY A 180 -5.73 3.18 -20.53
C GLY A 180 -7.05 2.58 -21.04
N PRO A 181 -7.58 3.07 -22.16
CA PRO A 181 -8.90 2.66 -22.68
C PRO A 181 -9.03 1.15 -22.90
N ALA A 182 -7.95 0.49 -23.35
CA ALA A 182 -7.94 -0.96 -23.56
C ALA A 182 -8.06 -1.74 -22.24
N ALA A 183 -7.39 -1.30 -21.18
CA ALA A 183 -7.55 -1.89 -19.85
C ALA A 183 -8.96 -1.60 -19.28
N GLN A 184 -9.47 -0.39 -19.49
CA GLN A 184 -10.82 0.00 -19.03
C GLN A 184 -11.90 -0.90 -19.61
N ALA A 185 -11.80 -1.23 -20.90
CA ALA A 185 -12.73 -2.12 -21.56
C ALA A 185 -12.77 -3.54 -20.96
N LEU A 186 -11.72 -3.96 -20.23
CA LEU A 186 -11.65 -5.26 -19.56
C LEU A 186 -12.27 -5.27 -18.16
N VAL A 187 -12.51 -4.10 -17.55
CA VAL A 187 -13.04 -3.98 -16.18
C VAL A 187 -14.39 -4.67 -16.00
N PRO A 188 -15.40 -4.50 -16.88
CA PRO A 188 -16.69 -5.17 -16.72
C PRO A 188 -16.56 -6.70 -16.66
N THR A 189 -15.74 -7.28 -17.55
CA THR A 189 -15.47 -8.72 -17.59
C THR A 189 -14.79 -9.22 -16.31
N LEU A 190 -13.81 -8.46 -15.80
CA LEU A 190 -13.12 -8.78 -14.54
C LEU A 190 -14.11 -8.79 -13.36
N VAL A 191 -15.01 -7.80 -13.31
CA VAL A 191 -16.05 -7.71 -12.27
C VAL A 191 -16.96 -8.92 -12.37
N GLU A 192 -17.51 -9.21 -13.55
CA GLU A 192 -18.39 -10.36 -13.80
C GLU A 192 -17.77 -11.67 -13.29
N TRP A 193 -16.53 -11.96 -13.69
CA TRP A 193 -15.82 -13.18 -13.27
C TRP A 193 -15.61 -13.25 -11.76
N LYS A 194 -15.28 -12.13 -11.11
CA LYS A 194 -15.09 -12.12 -9.65
C LYS A 194 -16.42 -12.33 -8.92
N LEU A 195 -17.51 -11.74 -9.40
CA LEU A 195 -18.85 -11.94 -8.84
C LEU A 195 -19.28 -13.40 -8.97
N ALA A 196 -19.20 -13.98 -10.17
CA ALA A 196 -19.53 -15.37 -10.42
C ALA A 196 -18.73 -16.32 -9.51
N ARG A 197 -17.42 -16.09 -9.39
CA ARG A 197 -16.53 -16.90 -8.52
C ARG A 197 -16.90 -16.81 -7.04
N PHE A 198 -17.27 -15.63 -6.54
CA PHE A 198 -17.63 -15.44 -5.13
C PHE A 198 -18.99 -16.04 -4.81
N ARG A 199 -19.98 -15.84 -5.69
CA ARG A 199 -21.32 -16.43 -5.57
C ARG A 199 -21.27 -17.95 -5.54
N ALA A 200 -20.46 -18.57 -6.40
CA ALA A 200 -20.24 -20.02 -6.39
C ALA A 200 -19.67 -20.56 -5.07
N ARG A 201 -19.11 -19.69 -4.21
CA ARG A 201 -18.60 -20.02 -2.87
C ARG A 201 -19.53 -19.54 -1.74
N GLY A 202 -20.74 -19.07 -2.05
CA GLY A 202 -21.66 -18.50 -1.07
C GLY A 202 -21.15 -17.20 -0.42
N ARG A 203 -20.28 -16.45 -1.11
CA ARG A 203 -19.69 -15.20 -0.63
C ARG A 203 -20.13 -14.03 -1.50
N THR A 204 -20.16 -12.83 -0.93
CA THR A 204 -20.39 -11.57 -1.66
C THR A 204 -19.08 -10.80 -1.80
N THR A 205 -18.89 -10.07 -2.89
CA THR A 205 -17.75 -9.15 -3.04
C THR A 205 -18.11 -7.75 -2.56
N TYR A 206 -17.12 -6.90 -2.30
CA TYR A 206 -17.39 -5.49 -2.02
C TYR A 206 -17.93 -4.75 -3.25
N TRP A 207 -17.67 -5.19 -4.48
CA TRP A 207 -18.25 -4.58 -5.70
C TRP A 207 -19.76 -4.80 -5.81
N GLU A 208 -20.31 -5.82 -5.17
CA GLU A 208 -21.77 -5.96 -5.06
C GLU A 208 -22.37 -4.98 -4.04
N ARG A 209 -21.58 -4.58 -3.03
CA ARG A 209 -22.01 -3.67 -1.96
C ARG A 209 -21.70 -2.21 -2.25
N ARG A 210 -20.69 -1.96 -3.09
CA ARG A 210 -20.15 -0.66 -3.51
C ARG A 210 -19.84 -0.70 -5.01
N PRO A 211 -20.86 -0.64 -5.89
CA PRO A 211 -20.68 -0.66 -7.33
C PRO A 211 -19.89 0.56 -7.85
N ASP A 212 -19.97 1.68 -7.13
CA ASP A 212 -19.22 2.92 -7.38
C ASP A 212 -17.69 2.72 -7.44
N LEU A 213 -17.19 1.69 -6.76
CA LEU A 213 -15.76 1.35 -6.80
C LEU A 213 -15.33 0.69 -8.12
N VAL A 214 -16.26 0.31 -8.99
CA VAL A 214 -15.96 -0.20 -10.33
C VAL A 214 -15.64 0.96 -11.27
N ASP A 215 -16.34 2.09 -11.14
CA ASP A 215 -16.13 3.28 -11.97
C ASP A 215 -14.80 3.99 -11.66
N ALA A 216 -14.21 3.66 -10.50
CA ALA A 216 -12.91 4.16 -10.05
C ALA A 216 -11.72 3.24 -10.42
N LEU A 217 -11.95 2.14 -11.15
CA LEU A 217 -10.91 1.28 -11.72
C LEU A 217 -10.58 1.73 -13.13
#